data_AF-A0A9D8MMY7-F1
#
_entry.id   AF-A0A9D8MMY7-F1
#
_cell.length_a   1.000
_cell.length_b   1.000
_cell.length_c   1.000
_cell.angle_alpha   90.00
_cell.angle_beta   90.00
_cell.angle_gamma   90.00
#
_symmetry.space_group_name_H-M   'P 1'
#
loop_
_entity.id
_entity.type
_entity.pdbx_description
1 polymer ?
#
loop_
_entity_poly.entity_id
_entity_poly.type
_entity_poly.pdbx_seq_one_letter_code
_entity_poly.pdbx_strand_id
1 'polypeptide(L)'
;EQADSDQVFLDLGKVSCSAEVWCNDKSLGVCVAPPYQFNLTGTLREGNNTLKVLVYNTAANHWSSIPSNYQRKLDSGLQGPVKLQFTNQAD
;
A
#
# COMPACT_ATOMS: atom_id res chain seq x y z
N GLU A 1 -20.66 14.28 -20.15
CA GLU A 1 -20.89 12.82 -20.04
C GLU A 1 -20.13 12.34 -18.82
N GLN A 2 -20.80 12.37 -17.67
CA GLN A 2 -20.19 12.15 -16.36
C GLN A 2 -20.59 10.74 -15.94
N ALA A 3 -19.70 9.78 -16.13
CA ALA A 3 -19.90 8.43 -15.66
C ALA A 3 -19.77 8.45 -14.13
N ASP A 4 -20.91 8.32 -13.47
CA ASP A 4 -21.05 7.95 -12.07
C ASP A 4 -20.28 6.65 -11.85
N SER A 5 -19.02 6.76 -11.43
CA SER A 5 -18.09 5.63 -11.34
C SER A 5 -17.77 5.39 -9.88
N ASP A 6 -18.15 4.22 -9.39
CA ASP A 6 -17.79 3.74 -8.06
C ASP A 6 -16.29 3.87 -7.87
N GLN A 7 -15.90 4.63 -6.85
CA GLN A 7 -14.50 4.81 -6.54
C GLN A 7 -14.03 3.66 -5.67
N VAL A 8 -12.94 3.04 -6.07
CA VAL A 8 -12.33 1.93 -5.33
C VAL A 8 -10.93 2.33 -4.90
N PHE A 9 -10.65 2.22 -3.61
CA PHE A 9 -9.33 2.50 -3.03
C PHE A 9 -8.78 1.28 -2.30
N LEU A 10 -7.48 1.05 -2.45
CA LEU A 10 -6.71 0.15 -1.60
C LEU A 10 -6.08 0.96 -0.47
N ASP A 11 -6.41 0.61 0.77
CA ASP A 11 -5.78 1.13 1.98
C ASP A 11 -4.87 0.05 2.57
N LEU A 12 -3.56 0.31 2.60
CA LEU A 12 -2.59 -0.63 3.16
C LEU A 12 -2.51 -0.57 4.70
N GLY A 13 -3.21 0.35 5.36
CA GLY A 13 -3.14 0.55 6.80
C GLY A 13 -1.74 0.99 7.22
N LYS A 14 -1.13 0.29 8.18
CA LYS A 14 0.22 0.59 8.66
C LYS A 14 1.27 -0.09 7.77
N VAL A 15 2.15 0.73 7.19
CA VAL A 15 3.37 0.30 6.48
C VAL A 15 4.58 0.94 7.15
N SER A 16 5.63 0.16 7.39
CA SER A 16 6.92 0.69 7.80
C SER A 16 7.69 1.23 6.60
N CYS A 17 7.94 2.54 6.61
CA CYS A 17 8.73 3.29 5.63
C CYS A 17 8.01 3.62 4.31
N SER A 18 7.98 2.75 3.31
CA SER A 18 7.32 3.06 2.03
C SER A 18 6.80 1.83 1.29
N ALA A 19 5.86 2.05 0.38
CA ALA A 19 5.27 0.99 -0.46
C ALA A 19 5.07 1.44 -1.91
N GLU A 20 5.32 0.54 -2.86
CA GLU A 20 4.91 0.66 -4.26
C GLU A 20 3.84 -0.40 -4.56
N VAL A 21 2.81 -0.02 -5.33
CA VAL A 21 1.67 -0.90 -5.61
C VAL A 21 1.43 -1.03 -7.11
N TRP A 22 1.07 -2.24 -7.54
CA TRP A 22 0.56 -2.54 -8.88
C TRP A 22 -0.77 -3.30 -8.79
N CYS A 23 -1.64 -3.07 -9.77
CA CYS A 23 -2.86 -3.83 -10.01
C CYS A 23 -2.86 -4.34 -11.45
N ASN A 24 -2.93 -5.66 -11.64
CA ASN A 24 -2.93 -6.30 -12.98
C ASN A 24 -1.80 -5.76 -13.88
N ASP A 25 -0.56 -5.74 -13.36
CA ASP A 25 0.66 -5.21 -13.99
C ASP A 25 0.71 -3.69 -14.23
N LYS A 26 -0.36 -2.96 -13.95
CA LYS A 26 -0.38 -1.48 -13.97
C LYS A 26 0.14 -0.92 -12.65
N SER A 27 1.19 -0.09 -12.71
CA SER A 27 1.69 0.64 -11.52
C SER A 27 0.66 1.67 -11.05
N LEU A 28 0.45 1.71 -9.73
CA LEU A 28 -0.33 2.73 -9.02
C LEU A 28 0.58 3.76 -8.34
N GLY A 29 1.90 3.61 -8.47
CA GLY A 29 2.91 4.51 -7.92
C GLY A 29 3.46 4.09 -6.55
N VAL A 30 4.31 4.97 -6.01
CA VAL A 30 5.03 4.81 -4.74
C VAL A 30 4.46 5.78 -3.71
N CYS A 31 4.27 5.30 -2.48
CA CYS A 31 3.85 6.09 -1.33
C CYS A 31 4.93 5.99 -0.24
N VAL A 32 5.50 7.14 0.15
CA VAL A 32 6.63 7.23 1.09
C VAL A 32 6.25 7.66 2.50
N ALA A 33 4.97 7.98 2.72
CA ALA A 33 4.44 8.40 4.01
C ALA A 33 2.91 8.18 4.07
N PRO A 34 2.32 7.97 5.26
CA PRO A 34 0.88 7.85 5.40
C PRO A 34 0.12 9.09 4.89
N PRO A 35 -1.13 8.93 4.43
CA PRO A 35 -1.89 7.68 4.33
C PRO A 35 -1.46 6.81 3.13
N TYR A 36 -1.32 5.50 3.34
CA TYR A 36 -0.93 4.54 2.29
C TYR A 36 -2.13 4.06 1.46
N GLN A 37 -2.74 5.00 0.75
CA GLN A 37 -3.95 4.78 -0.06
C GLN A 37 -3.67 4.90 -1.56
N PHE A 38 -4.22 3.97 -2.34
CA PHE A 38 -4.01 3.88 -3.78
C PHE A 38 -5.35 3.75 -4.51
N ASN A 39 -5.55 4.53 -5.57
CA ASN A 39 -6.77 4.51 -6.37
C ASN A 39 -6.77 3.30 -7.33
N LEU A 40 -7.75 2.43 -7.21
CA LEU A 40 -7.99 1.27 -8.07
C LEU A 40 -9.09 1.51 -9.12
N THR A 41 -9.74 2.67 -9.11
CA THR A 41 -10.85 3.01 -10.02
C THR A 41 -10.41 2.85 -11.47
N GLY A 42 -11.18 2.07 -12.24
CA GLY A 42 -10.88 1.77 -13.64
C GLY A 42 -9.65 0.87 -13.88
N THR A 43 -9.06 0.28 -12.84
CA THR A 43 -7.92 -0.67 -12.97
C THR A 43 -8.32 -2.13 -12.73
N LEU A 44 -9.47 -2.34 -12.10
CA LEU A 44 -10.01 -3.66 -11.81
C LEU A 44 -10.70 -4.25 -13.04
N ARG A 45 -10.67 -5.57 -13.14
CA ARG A 45 -11.40 -6.36 -14.14
C ARG A 45 -12.35 -7.34 -13.45
N GLU A 46 -13.36 -7.81 -14.17
CA GLU A 46 -14.22 -8.88 -13.70
C GLU A 46 -13.42 -10.14 -13.37
N GLY A 47 -13.77 -10.80 -12.26
CA GLY A 47 -13.06 -11.98 -11.75
C GLY A 47 -11.77 -11.63 -10.99
N ASN A 48 -10.70 -12.37 -11.29
CA ASN A 48 -9.47 -12.32 -10.49
C ASN A 48 -8.59 -11.10 -10.83
N ASN A 49 -8.24 -10.36 -9.78
CA ASN A 49 -7.31 -9.23 -9.83
C ASN A 49 -6.06 -9.57 -9.02
N THR A 50 -4.88 -9.20 -9.53
CA THR A 50 -3.61 -9.39 -8.81
C THR A 50 -3.10 -8.05 -8.31
N LEU A 51 -2.97 -7.91 -6.99
CA LEU A 51 -2.32 -6.78 -6.35
C LEU A 51 -0.90 -7.19 -5.94
N LYS A 52 0.08 -6.41 -6.37
CA LYS A 52 1.48 -6.55 -5.93
C LYS A 52 1.82 -5.35 -5.06
N VAL A 53 2.36 -5.60 -3.88
CA VAL A 53 2.83 -4.56 -2.96
C VAL A 53 4.29 -4.81 -2.67
N LEU A 54 5.16 -3.88 -3.07
CA LEU A 54 6.58 -3.90 -2.74
C LEU A 54 6.81 -2.94 -1.58
N VAL A 55 7.22 -3.47 -0.42
CA VAL A 55 7.51 -2.65 0.77
C VAL A 55 9.02 -2.44 0.88
N TYR A 56 9.42 -1.18 0.99
CA TYR A 56 10.82 -0.82 1.25
C TYR A 56 10.98 -0.51 2.73
N ASN A 57 11.97 -1.15 3.36
CA ASN A 57 12.39 -0.83 4.72
C ASN A 57 13.77 -0.14 4.70
N THR A 58 14.15 0.43 5.83
CA THR A 58 15.50 0.96 6.08
C THR A 58 16.47 -0.12 6.55
N ALA A 59 17.77 0.18 6.50
CA ALA A 59 18.82 -0.68 7.06
C ALA A 59 18.82 -0.76 8.60
N ALA A 60 17.97 0.00 9.29
CA ALA A 60 17.99 0.10 10.75
C ALA A 60 17.75 -1.25 11.46
N ASN A 61 16.98 -2.16 10.84
CA ASN A 61 16.83 -3.53 11.33
C ASN A 61 18.14 -4.32 11.27
N HIS A 62 18.92 -4.14 10.21
CA HIS A 62 20.21 -4.81 10.06
C HIS A 62 21.19 -4.35 11.13
N TRP A 63 21.28 -3.03 11.39
CA TRP A 63 22.13 -2.49 12.45
C TRP A 63 21.81 -3.05 13.84
N SER A 64 20.55 -3.43 14.08
CA SER A 64 20.11 -4.06 15.33
C SER A 64 20.51 -5.54 15.45
N SER A 65 20.91 -6.19 14.35
CA SER A 65 21.34 -7.60 14.32
C SER A 65 22.84 -7.81 14.48
N ILE A 66 23.63 -6.74 14.45
CA ILE A 66 25.09 -6.79 14.56
C ILE A 66 25.57 -6.01 15.79
N PRO A 67 26.82 -6.20 16.26
CA PRO A 67 27.39 -5.43 17.36
C PRO A 67 27.48 -3.95 16.99
N SER A 68 26.43 -3.20 17.31
CA SER A 68 26.34 -1.76 17.12
C SER A 68 25.71 -1.12 18.34
N ASN A 69 25.91 0.18 18.50
CA ASN A 69 25.22 0.96 19.53
C ASN A 69 23.72 1.18 19.20
N TYR A 70 23.26 0.69 18.03
CA TYR A 70 21.89 0.82 17.58
C TYR A 70 21.07 -0.39 18.06
N GLN A 71 20.44 -0.26 19.24
CA GLN A 71 19.67 -1.33 19.89
C GLN A 71 18.19 -0.96 20.02
N ARG A 72 17.53 -0.64 18.89
CA ARG A 72 16.10 -0.34 18.89
C ARG A 72 15.30 -1.50 18.34
N LYS A 73 14.16 -1.79 18.99
CA LYS A 73 13.11 -2.62 18.40
C LYS A 73 12.39 -1.78 17.35
N LEU A 74 12.39 -2.25 16.11
CA LEU A 74 11.82 -1.55 14.97
C LEU A 74 10.75 -2.41 14.30
N ASP A 75 9.70 -1.75 13.82
CA ASP A 75 8.66 -2.39 13.01
C ASP A 75 9.10 -2.45 11.55
N SER A 76 8.67 -3.49 10.81
CA SER A 76 8.99 -3.66 9.38
C SER A 76 7.82 -4.25 8.60
N GLY A 77 7.78 -3.97 7.30
CA GLY A 77 6.83 -4.59 6.37
C GLY A 77 5.45 -3.92 6.33
N LEU A 78 4.49 -4.67 5.79
CA LEU A 78 3.07 -4.33 5.72
C LEU A 78 2.37 -4.89 6.96
N GLN A 79 2.07 -4.05 7.95
CA GLN A 79 1.38 -4.49 9.16
C GLN A 79 -0.15 -4.47 9.01
N GLY A 80 -0.68 -3.66 8.09
CA GLY A 80 -2.10 -3.60 7.83
C GLY A 80 -2.90 -2.87 8.93
N PRO A 81 -4.21 -3.13 9.04
CA PRO A 81 -4.99 -4.01 8.17
C PRO A 81 -5.04 -3.49 6.72
N VAL A 82 -5.03 -4.40 5.76
CA VAL A 82 -5.22 -4.06 4.33
C VAL A 82 -6.71 -4.12 4.02
N LYS A 83 -7.25 -3.06 3.41
CA LYS A 83 -8.68 -2.92 3.14
C LYS A 83 -8.92 -2.40 1.73
N LEU A 84 -10.02 -2.84 1.13
CA LEU A 84 -10.62 -2.18 -0.02
C LEU A 84 -11.76 -1.30 0.47
N GLN A 85 -11.81 -0.06 -0.02
CA GLN A 85 -12.87 0.90 0.25
C GLN A 85 -13.61 1.19 -1.05
N PHE A 86 -14.94 1.11 -1.00
CA PHE A 86 -15.83 1.38 -2.12
C PHE A 86 -16.68 2.59 -1.76
N THR A 87 -16.70 3.60 -2.61
CA THR A 87 -17.51 4.81 -2.43
C THR A 87 -18.38 4.99 -3.67
N ASN A 88 -19.69 5.04 -3.46
CA ASN A 88 -20.64 5.46 -4.50
C ASN A 88 -20.82 6.98 -4.38
N GLN A 89 -20.81 7.70 -5.51
CA GLN A 89 -21.05 9.15 -5.50
C GLN A 89 -22.56 9.52 -5.44
N ALA A 90 -23.43 8.56 -5.12
CA ALA A 90 -24.89 8.71 -5.14
C ALA A 90 -25.53 9.02 -3.76
N ASP A 91 -24.81 9.72 -2.87
CA ASP A 91 -25.34 10.28 -1.62
C ASP A 91 -25.41 11.82 -1.66
#